data_AF-A0A420BGN1-F1
#
_entry.id   AF-A0A420BGN1-F1
#
_cell.length_a   1.000
_cell.length_b   1.000
_cell.length_c   1.000
_cell.angle_alpha   90.00
_cell.angle_beta   90.00
_cell.angle_gamma   90.00
#
_symmetry.space_group_name_H-M   'P 1'
#
loop_
_entity.id
_entity.type
_entity.pdbx_description
1 polymer ?
#
loop_
_entity_poly.entity_id
_entity_poly.type
_entity_poly.pdbx_seq_one_letter_code
_entity_poly.pdbx_strand_id
1 'polypeptide(L)'
;MVPPMDCLWHDHIMPHSTPSAQINMSKKYRLCINPKDVALILDLSPRQAQRKYQQAKDAYGKAKHQQLTIHEFAAYYDLPLAEVIERL
;
A
#
# COMPACT_ATOMS: atom_id res chain seq x y z
N MET A 1 -49.55 21.37 -32.19
CA MET A 1 -49.91 20.09 -31.55
C MET A 1 -48.81 19.78 -30.55
N VAL A 2 -48.99 20.15 -29.28
CA VAL A 2 -47.98 19.99 -28.22
C VAL A 2 -48.44 18.80 -27.37
N PRO A 3 -47.65 17.72 -27.21
CA PRO A 3 -48.03 16.65 -26.30
C PRO A 3 -47.86 17.11 -24.84
N PRO A 4 -48.76 16.65 -23.94
CA PRO A 4 -48.93 17.20 -22.60
C PRO A 4 -47.84 16.75 -21.61
N MET A 5 -47.69 17.59 -20.60
CA MET A 5 -46.96 17.37 -19.34
C MET A 5 -47.44 16.10 -18.62
N ASP A 6 -46.59 15.68 -17.67
CA ASP A 6 -46.79 14.63 -16.65
C ASP A 6 -46.28 13.22 -16.98
N CYS A 7 -44.98 13.03 -16.73
CA CYS A 7 -44.48 11.78 -16.15
C CYS A 7 -43.58 12.12 -14.96
N LEU A 8 -44.21 12.03 -13.78
CA LEU A 8 -43.69 11.92 -12.42
C LEU A 8 -42.17 11.73 -12.25
N TRP A 9 -41.61 12.61 -11.42
CA TRP A 9 -40.49 12.30 -10.54
C TRP A 9 -40.92 11.21 -9.53
N HIS A 10 -40.11 10.18 -9.36
CA HIS A 10 -39.70 9.53 -8.09
C HIS A 10 -39.33 8.06 -8.33
N ASP A 11 -38.03 7.80 -8.47
CA ASP A 11 -37.37 6.60 -7.93
C ASP A 11 -35.85 6.92 -7.91
N HIS A 12 -35.35 7.62 -6.90
CA HIS A 12 -34.99 7.07 -5.59
C HIS A 12 -34.07 5.85 -5.64
N ILE A 13 -32.85 5.98 -6.21
CA ILE A 13 -31.66 5.32 -5.62
C ILE A 13 -30.45 6.25 -5.71
N MET A 14 -30.14 6.92 -4.60
CA MET A 14 -28.74 7.02 -4.14
C MET A 14 -28.66 6.13 -2.89
N PRO A 15 -27.62 5.29 -2.71
CA PRO A 15 -26.37 5.83 -2.18
C PRO A 15 -25.06 5.10 -2.59
N HIS A 16 -23.97 5.88 -2.60
CA HIS A 16 -22.63 5.57 -2.10
C HIS A 16 -22.23 4.09 -1.93
N SER A 17 -21.23 3.64 -2.67
CA SER A 17 -20.31 2.58 -2.21
C SER A 17 -18.99 2.67 -2.96
N THR A 18 -18.18 3.65 -2.56
CA THR A 18 -16.72 3.53 -2.58
C THR A 18 -16.36 2.15 -2.03
N PRO A 19 -15.52 1.31 -2.65
CA PRO A 19 -14.77 0.35 -1.89
C PRO A 19 -13.76 1.15 -1.06
N SER A 20 -14.23 1.71 0.06
CA SER A 20 -13.36 2.04 1.18
C SER A 20 -12.76 0.72 1.61
N ALA A 21 -11.59 0.38 1.05
CA ALA A 21 -10.76 -0.71 1.50
C ALA A 21 -10.65 -0.60 3.02
N GLN A 22 -11.26 -1.56 3.70
CA GLN A 22 -11.30 -1.60 5.15
C GLN A 22 -9.89 -1.91 5.63
N ILE A 23 -9.14 -0.87 5.98
CA ILE A 23 -7.87 -1.05 6.67
C ILE A 23 -8.22 -1.37 8.12
N ASN A 24 -8.23 -2.66 8.44
CA ASN A 24 -8.32 -3.15 9.82
C ASN A 24 -7.14 -2.58 10.63
N MET A 25 -7.44 -1.48 11.33
CA MET A 25 -6.56 -0.81 12.27
C MET A 25 -6.40 -1.63 13.56
N SER A 26 -5.57 -2.66 13.50
CA SER A 26 -4.92 -3.25 14.69
C SER A 26 -3.68 -4.08 14.35
N LYS A 27 -3.07 -3.87 13.17
CA LYS A 27 -1.69 -4.34 12.93
C LYS A 27 -0.73 -3.31 13.52
N LYS A 28 0.10 -3.75 14.48
CA LYS A 28 1.27 -3.00 14.97
C LYS A 28 2.20 -2.75 13.79
N TYR A 29 2.00 -1.65 13.07
CA TYR A 29 2.84 -1.29 11.93
C TYR A 29 4.25 -1.03 12.43
N ARG A 30 5.18 -1.92 12.09
CA ARG A 30 6.60 -1.71 12.36
C ARG A 30 7.05 -0.58 11.43
N LEU A 31 7.48 0.55 11.99
CA LEU A 31 7.96 1.68 11.18
C LEU A 31 9.18 1.31 10.30
N CYS A 32 9.98 0.35 10.77
CA CYS A 32 11.20 -0.10 10.13
C CYS A 32 10.98 -1.43 9.39
N ILE A 33 11.52 -1.55 8.19
CA ILE A 33 11.53 -2.79 7.40
C ILE A 33 12.83 -3.57 7.65
N ASN A 34 12.72 -4.88 7.88
CA ASN A 34 13.87 -5.77 8.06
C ASN A 34 14.09 -6.60 6.78
N PRO A 35 15.30 -7.13 6.47
CA PRO A 35 15.50 -7.98 5.28
C PRO A 35 14.64 -9.25 5.28
N LYS A 36 14.19 -9.72 6.45
CA LYS A 36 13.23 -10.82 6.57
C LYS A 36 11.87 -10.45 5.97
N ASP A 37 11.44 -9.22 6.22
CA ASP A 37 10.17 -8.71 5.70
C ASP A 37 10.30 -8.45 4.19
N VAL A 38 11.43 -7.90 3.75
CA VAL A 38 11.75 -7.75 2.31
C VAL A 38 11.70 -9.10 1.59
N ALA A 39 12.17 -10.18 2.23
CA ALA A 39 12.10 -11.53 1.67
C ALA A 39 10.65 -11.99 1.48
N LEU A 40 9.77 -11.72 2.46
CA LEU A 40 8.33 -12.00 2.38
C LEU A 40 7.61 -11.15 1.34
N ILE A 41 7.92 -9.85 1.26
CA ILE A 41 7.26 -8.91 0.36
C ILE A 41 7.62 -9.20 -1.11
N LEU A 42 8.89 -9.48 -1.39
CA LEU A 42 9.38 -9.71 -2.75
C LEU A 42 9.42 -11.20 -3.15
N ASP A 43 8.98 -12.10 -2.26
CA ASP A 43 9.08 -13.56 -2.43
C ASP A 43 10.50 -14.01 -2.81
N LEU A 44 11.50 -13.45 -2.13
CA LEU A 44 12.92 -13.69 -2.40
C LEU A 44 13.56 -14.54 -1.32
N SER A 45 14.60 -15.30 -1.70
CA SER A 45 15.45 -15.95 -0.71
C SER A 45 16.07 -14.92 0.24
N PRO A 46 16.28 -15.24 1.54
CA PRO A 46 16.79 -14.30 2.54
C PRO A 46 18.12 -13.65 2.14
N ARG A 47 18.98 -14.37 1.41
CA ARG A 47 20.24 -13.85 0.88
C ARG A 47 20.03 -12.80 -0.22
N GLN A 48 19.04 -12.97 -1.10
CA GLN A 48 18.70 -11.99 -2.14
C GLN A 48 18.00 -10.77 -1.52
N ALA A 49 17.10 -10.99 -0.57
CA ALA A 49 16.44 -9.93 0.17
C ALA A 49 17.45 -9.03 0.92
N GLN A 50 18.47 -9.62 1.55
CA GLN A 50 19.55 -8.86 2.18
C GLN A 50 20.33 -7.99 1.19
N ARG A 51 20.65 -8.53 0.00
CA ARG A 51 21.32 -7.76 -1.06
C ARG A 51 20.45 -6.60 -1.54
N LYS A 52 19.15 -6.85 -1.76
CA LYS A 52 18.17 -5.83 -2.19
C LYS A 52 17.95 -4.76 -1.13
N TYR A 53 17.90 -5.13 0.14
CA TYR A 53 17.83 -4.20 1.26
C TYR A 53 19.09 -3.32 1.32
N GLN A 54 20.27 -3.90 1.15
CA GLN A 54 21.52 -3.14 1.14
C GLN A 54 21.59 -2.19 -0.06
N GLN A 55 21.18 -2.63 -1.25
CA GLN A 55 21.09 -1.77 -2.44
C GLN A 55 20.16 -0.58 -2.23
N ALA A 56 18.95 -0.82 -1.68
CA ALA A 56 18.04 0.27 -1.35
C ALA A 56 18.66 1.23 -0.33
N LYS A 57 19.34 0.69 0.70
CA LYS A 57 20.02 1.50 1.72
C LYS A 57 21.16 2.34 1.15
N ASP A 58 21.95 1.77 0.25
CA ASP A 58 23.03 2.46 -0.44
C ASP A 58 22.47 3.56 -1.37
N ALA A 59 21.36 3.30 -2.06
CA ALA A 59 20.69 4.28 -2.90
C ALA A 59 20.15 5.49 -2.11
N TYR A 60 19.67 5.28 -0.87
CA TYR A 60 19.24 6.36 0.01
C TYR A 60 20.40 7.06 0.75
N GLY A 61 21.64 6.57 0.65
CA GLY A 61 22.79 7.15 1.35
C GLY A 61 22.68 7.11 2.88
N LYS A 62 21.89 6.18 3.44
CA LYS A 62 21.61 6.11 4.88
C LYS A 62 22.74 5.47 5.65
N ALA A 63 23.04 6.01 6.83
CA ALA A 63 24.08 5.46 7.71
C ALA A 63 23.74 4.03 8.19
N LYS A 64 24.77 3.23 8.52
CA LYS A 64 24.63 1.80 8.87
C LYS A 64 23.62 1.52 9.98
N HIS A 65 23.47 2.44 10.93
CA HIS A 65 22.53 2.34 12.06
C HIS A 65 21.09 2.73 11.70
N GLN A 66 20.88 3.50 10.62
CA GLN A 66 19.55 3.91 10.21
C GLN A 66 18.88 2.78 9.42
N GLN A 67 17.68 2.41 9.84
CA GLN A 67 16.85 1.42 9.14
C GLN A 67 16.06 2.11 8.04
N LEU A 68 15.78 1.40 6.94
CA LEU A 68 14.84 1.89 5.94
C LEU A 68 13.43 1.84 6.52
N THR A 69 12.64 2.89 6.28
CA THR A 69 11.22 2.84 6.56
C THR A 69 10.48 2.06 5.47
N ILE A 70 9.30 1.54 5.80
CA ILE A 70 8.44 0.89 4.80
C ILE A 70 8.09 1.86 3.65
N HIS A 71 7.90 3.14 3.97
CA HIS A 71 7.59 4.18 2.98
C HIS A 71 8.72 4.35 1.96
N GLU A 72 9.97 4.45 2.42
CA GLU A 72 11.14 4.56 1.54
C GLU A 72 11.32 3.30 0.70
N PHE A 73 11.10 2.12 1.29
CA PHE A 73 11.18 0.87 0.55
C PHE A 73 10.10 0.79 -0.53
N ALA A 74 8.86 1.10 -0.18
CA ALA A 74 7.73 1.11 -1.11
C ALA A 74 7.97 2.12 -2.25
N ALA A 75 8.48 3.31 -1.93
CA ALA A 75 8.81 4.33 -2.92
C ALA A 75 9.96 3.90 -3.86
N TYR A 76 10.97 3.20 -3.35
CA TYR A 76 12.11 2.73 -4.15
C TYR A 76 11.73 1.60 -5.12
N TYR A 77 10.79 0.75 -4.74
CA TYR A 77 10.33 -0.38 -5.56
C TYR A 77 9.03 -0.10 -6.33
N ASP A 78 8.50 1.13 -6.27
CA ASP A 78 7.20 1.52 -6.83
C ASP A 78 6.06 0.57 -6.42
N LEU A 79 6.09 0.11 -5.16
CA LEU A 79 5.10 -0.79 -4.60
C LEU A 79 4.02 -0.03 -3.81
N PRO A 80 2.75 -0.44 -3.88
CA PRO A 80 1.70 0.17 -3.07
C PRO A 80 1.94 -0.12 -1.58
N LEU A 81 2.08 0.95 -0.78
CA LEU A 81 2.32 0.86 0.66
C LEU A 81 1.31 -0.06 1.37
N ALA A 82 0.05 -0.04 0.93
CA ALA A 82 -1.00 -0.89 1.47
C ALA A 82 -0.69 -2.39 1.36
N GLU A 83 -0.17 -2.83 0.21
CA GLU A 83 0.16 -4.24 -0.03
C GLU A 83 1.39 -4.66 0.77
N VAL A 84 2.39 -3.78 0.84
CA VAL A 84 3.60 -3.99 1.64
C VAL A 84 3.24 -4.18 3.12
N ILE A 85 2.33 -3.34 3.62
CA ILE A 85 1.81 -3.41 4.99
C ILE A 85 0.97 -4.67 5.21
N GLU A 86 0.20 -5.11 4.22
CA GLU A 86 -0.62 -6.33 4.32
C GLU A 86 0.26 -7.59 4.53
N ARG A 87 1.43 -7.62 3.88
CA ARG A 87 2.40 -8.74 3.91
C ARG A 87 3.31 -8.75 5.15
N LEU A 88 3.33 -7.67 5.93
CA LEU A 88 4.11 -7.49 7.18
C LEU A 88 3.34 -7.96 8.43
#